data_AF-A0A317Z669-F1
#
_entry.id   AF-A0A317Z669-F1
#
_cell.length_a   1.000
_cell.length_b   1.000
_cell.length_c   1.000
_cell.angle_alpha   90.00
_cell.angle_beta   90.00
_cell.angle_gamma   90.00
#
_symmetry.space_group_name_H-M   'P 1'
#
loop_
_entity.id
_entity.type
_entity.pdbx_description
1 polymer ?
#
loop_
_entity_poly.entity_id
_entity_poly.type
_entity_poly.pdbx_seq_one_letter_code
_entity_poly.pdbx_strand_id
1 'polypeptide(L)' 'AKVDAGQYQTTLNSVLTGLTPENVLKAHEMMEAQSHIGKLVIEIVE' A
#
# COMPACT_ATOMS: atom_id res chain seq x y z
N ALA A 1 -0.86 7.02 -20.75
CA ALA A 1 -1.69 7.56 -19.66
C ALA A 1 -0.95 8.70 -18.95
N LYS A 2 -1.62 9.53 -18.13
CA LYS A 2 -0.96 10.65 -17.41
C LYS A 2 0.16 10.19 -16.45
N VAL A 3 0.10 8.95 -15.97
CA VAL A 3 1.18 8.27 -15.22
C VAL A 3 2.40 8.03 -16.12
N ASP A 4 2.21 7.39 -17.28
CA ASP A 4 3.31 7.11 -18.24
C ASP A 4 3.95 8.38 -18.81
N ALA A 5 3.17 9.47 -18.89
CA ALA A 5 3.65 10.79 -19.27
C ALA A 5 4.36 11.55 -18.13
N GLY A 6 4.50 10.95 -16.94
CA GLY A 6 5.17 11.52 -15.77
C GLY A 6 4.40 12.66 -15.09
N GLN A 7 3.17 12.95 -15.51
CA GLN A 7 2.35 14.01 -14.90
C GLN A 7 1.81 13.60 -13.52
N TYR A 8 1.65 12.29 -13.29
CA TYR A 8 1.21 11.73 -12.02
C TYR A 8 2.27 10.79 -11.45
N GLN A 9 2.50 10.92 -10.15
CA GLN A 9 3.35 10.04 -9.37
C GLN A 9 2.50 9.15 -8.46
N THR A 10 2.97 7.92 -8.22
CA THR A 10 2.35 7.05 -7.22
C THR A 10 2.40 7.67 -5.83
N THR A 11 1.38 7.40 -5.02
CA THR A 11 1.38 7.72 -3.58
C THR A 11 1.78 6.53 -2.71
N LEU A 12 2.17 5.41 -3.35
CA LEU A 12 2.65 4.22 -2.67
C LEU A 12 3.89 4.53 -1.82
N ASN A 13 3.81 4.21 -0.54
CA ASN A 13 4.88 4.44 0.43
C ASN A 13 5.25 3.17 1.21
N SER A 14 4.36 2.18 1.26
CA SER A 14 4.61 0.92 1.97
C SER A 14 4.00 -0.26 1.24
N VAL A 15 4.73 -1.38 1.22
CA VAL A 15 4.28 -2.64 0.61
C VAL A 15 4.39 -3.75 1.65
N LEU A 16 3.32 -4.51 1.82
CA LEU A 16 3.31 -5.79 2.50
C LEU A 16 3.30 -6.89 1.44
N THR A 17 4.12 -7.91 1.60
CA THR A 17 4.29 -8.98 0.61
C THR A 17 3.52 -10.23 1.05
N GLY A 18 2.62 -10.70 0.21
CA GLY A 18 1.76 -11.87 0.44
C GLY A 18 0.36 -11.49 0.93
N LEU A 19 -0.67 -11.97 0.22
CA LEU A 19 -2.06 -11.81 0.64
C LEU A 19 -2.42 -12.86 1.70
N THR A 20 -2.08 -12.57 2.95
CA THR A 20 -2.39 -13.43 4.10
C THR A 20 -3.26 -12.69 5.12
N PRO A 21 -4.06 -13.39 5.94
CA PRO A 21 -4.87 -12.76 7.00
C PRO A 21 -4.04 -11.89 7.96
N GLU A 22 -2.80 -12.29 8.25
CA GLU A 22 -1.89 -11.56 9.14
C GLU A 22 -1.47 -10.22 8.54
N ASN A 23 -1.15 -10.21 7.24
CA ASN A 23 -0.81 -8.98 6.54
C ASN A 23 -2.02 -8.05 6.38
N VAL A 24 -3.22 -8.61 6.22
CA VAL A 24 -4.46 -7.82 6.22
C VAL A 24 -4.68 -7.19 7.60
N LEU A 25 -4.58 -7.95 8.69
CA LEU A 25 -4.72 -7.40 10.04
C LEU A 25 -3.70 -6.28 10.31
N LYS A 26 -2.43 -6.52 10.00
CA LYS A 26 -1.36 -5.52 10.15
C LYS A 26 -1.63 -4.27 9.33
N ALA A 27 -2.13 -4.41 8.09
CA ALA A 27 -2.51 -3.27 7.27
C ALA A 27 -3.64 -2.45 7.94
N HIS A 28 -4.64 -3.11 8.52
CA HIS A 28 -5.71 -2.45 9.27
C HIS A 28 -5.17 -1.65 10.47
N GLU A 29 -4.34 -2.27 11.32
CA GLU A 29 -3.73 -1.59 12.47
C GLU A 29 -2.95 -0.34 12.05
N MET A 30 -2.18 -0.42 10.96
CA MET A 30 -1.39 0.69 10.44
C MET A 30 -2.26 1.83 9.88
N MET A 31 -3.40 1.52 9.26
CA MET A 31 -4.31 2.54 8.74
C MET A 31 -5.13 3.19 9.87
N GLU A 32 -5.57 2.41 10.85
CA GLU A 32 -6.36 2.87 12.00
C GLU A 32 -5.55 3.76 12.94
N ALA A 33 -4.22 3.62 12.96
CA ALA A 33 -3.33 4.49 13.72
C ALA A 33 -3.30 5.96 13.21
N GLN A 34 -3.92 6.28 12.07
CA GLN A 34 -4.05 7.61 11.46
C GLN A 34 -2.73 8.39 11.25
N SER A 35 -1.59 7.74 11.40
CA SER A 35 -0.25 8.34 11.24
C SER A 35 0.39 7.99 9.90
N HIS A 36 -0.29 7.22 9.06
CA HIS A 36 0.25 6.78 7.79
C HIS A 36 0.22 7.87 6.72
N ILE A 37 1.38 8.16 6.13
CA ILE A 37 1.53 9.09 5.01
C ILE A 37 1.63 8.28 3.70
N GLY A 38 0.78 8.61 2.73
CA GLY A 38 0.74 7.96 1.42
C GLY A 38 -0.23 6.78 1.38
N LYS A 39 0.14 5.73 0.65
CA LYS A 39 -0.65 4.49 0.49
C LYS A 39 0.17 3.27 0.89
N LEU A 40 -0.51 2.33 1.56
CA LEU A 40 -0.04 0.98 1.82
C LEU A 40 -0.72 0.02 0.84
N VAL A 41 0.06 -0.89 0.26
CA VAL A 41 -0.43 -1.94 -0.66
C VAL A 41 -0.01 -3.31 -0.14
N ILE A 42 -0.85 -4.32 -0.34
CA ILE A 42 -0.50 -5.73 -0.16
C ILE A 42 -0.26 -6.33 -1.55
N GLU A 43 0.96 -6.76 -1.83
CA GLU A 43 1.34 -7.45 -3.06
C GLU A 43 0.96 -8.93 -2.95
N ILE A 44 0.30 -9.46 -3.97
CA ILE A 44 -0.04 -10.88 -4.05
C ILE A 44 1.20 -11.58 -4.61
N VAL A 45 1.81 -12.45 -3.80
CA VAL A 45 2.88 -13.34 -4.26
C VAL A 45 2.27 -14.72 -4.44
N GLU A 46 2.42 -15.27 -5.65
CA GLU A 46 2.05 -16.65 -5.99
C GLU A 46 3.04 -17.67 -5.42
#